data_AF-A0A672ZQK5-F1
#
_entry.id   AF-A0A672ZQK5-F1
#
_cell.length_a   1.000
_cell.length_b   1.000
_cell.length_c   1.000
_cell.angle_alpha   90.00
_cell.angle_beta   90.00
_cell.angle_gamma   90.00
#
_symmetry.space_group_name_H-M   'P 1'
#
loop_
_entity.id
_entity.type
_entity.pdbx_description
1 polymer ?
#
loop_
_entity_poly.entity_id
_entity_poly.type
_entity_poly.pdbx_seq_one_letter_code
_entity_poly.pdbx_strand_id
1 'polypeptide(L)'
;SMEKDTVSYRQQYQQPWCRREYDLNDPERCKKTSPADAQMMPPGLVGEDPHCKDRVQRQRVQLRGWLIQQQNEQATERQRQRLEEQQYNQYRLDMDNHAVQLQSIEMERRKAAAVATKDYNLAMVRTFQFQFFFFLSQAVKLLSLTDNKNALVDLRRIFHPSHYFYLSKHNFMVSSTQEREIFDWTFRTAVNKNNEEERYDRVRIHSARTALLIERQQAKLNKQLQRQLDSTNLKLAETHKQLTPDIARGRIDESFFSKFNTSSR
;
A
#
# COMPACT_ATOMS: atom_id res chain seq x y z
N SER A 1 61.19 -4.24 -103.93
CA SER A 1 60.32 -3.13 -104.36
C SER A 1 59.98 -2.34 -103.11
N MET A 2 60.22 -1.03 -103.08
CA MET A 2 60.04 -0.17 -101.89
C MET A 2 58.67 -0.32 -101.22
N GLU A 3 57.64 -0.70 -101.98
CA GLU A 3 56.32 -1.03 -101.44
C GLU A 3 56.32 -2.22 -100.46
N LYS A 4 57.13 -3.26 -100.71
CA LYS A 4 57.20 -4.42 -99.80
C LYS A 4 57.87 -4.06 -98.47
N ASP A 5 58.88 -3.20 -98.52
CA ASP A 5 59.64 -2.78 -97.33
C ASP A 5 58.83 -1.81 -96.48
N THR A 6 58.10 -0.88 -97.12
CA THR A 6 57.17 0.02 -96.43
C THR A 6 55.98 -0.72 -95.81
N VAL A 7 55.41 -1.70 -96.50
CA VAL A 7 54.35 -2.56 -95.94
C VAL A 7 54.87 -3.34 -94.73
N SER A 8 56.07 -3.92 -94.82
CA SER A 8 56.70 -4.64 -93.71
C SER A 8 56.95 -3.73 -92.50
N TYR A 9 57.41 -2.50 -92.73
CA TYR A 9 57.61 -1.51 -91.67
C TYR A 9 56.30 -1.11 -90.97
N ARG A 10 55.22 -0.87 -91.73
CA ARG A 10 53.90 -0.57 -91.15
C ARG A 10 53.38 -1.74 -90.32
N GLN A 11 53.55 -2.96 -90.81
CA GLN A 11 53.12 -4.17 -90.11
C GLN A 11 53.91 -4.44 -88.82
N GLN A 12 55.16 -4.00 -88.73
CA GLN A 12 55.96 -4.19 -87.51
C GLN A 12 55.74 -3.07 -86.49
N TYR A 13 55.68 -1.81 -86.94
CA TYR A 13 55.81 -0.65 -86.04
C TYR A 13 54.58 0.26 -85.96
N GLN A 14 53.58 0.11 -86.84
CA GLN A 14 52.38 0.97 -86.86
C GLN A 14 51.11 0.23 -86.45
N GLN A 15 51.26 -0.87 -85.74
CA GLN A 15 50.13 -1.67 -85.28
C GLN A 15 49.33 -0.94 -84.19
N PRO A 16 47.99 -1.13 -84.14
CA PRO A 16 47.13 -0.46 -83.17
C PRO A 16 47.55 -0.65 -81.72
N TRP A 17 48.03 -1.85 -81.36
CA TRP A 17 48.47 -2.19 -80.00
C TRP A 17 49.79 -1.55 -79.59
N CYS A 18 50.59 -1.06 -80.54
CA CYS A 18 51.84 -0.35 -80.27
C CYS A 18 51.62 1.15 -80.00
N ARG A 19 50.37 1.64 -80.08
CA ARG A 19 50.05 3.05 -79.82
C ARG A 19 50.15 3.35 -78.33
N ARG A 20 50.69 4.53 -77.99
CA ARG A 20 50.81 5.00 -76.60
C ARG A 20 49.47 5.02 -75.85
N GLU A 21 48.39 5.32 -76.56
CA GLU A 21 47.01 5.42 -76.07
C GLU A 21 46.22 4.10 -76.18
N TYR A 22 46.89 2.99 -76.51
CA TYR A 22 46.21 1.71 -76.65
C TYR A 22 45.64 1.22 -75.32
N ASP A 23 46.25 1.55 -74.19
CA ASP A 23 45.71 1.27 -72.84
C ASP A 23 44.35 1.94 -72.57
N LEU A 24 44.13 3.12 -73.16
CA LEU A 24 42.85 3.84 -73.12
C LEU A 24 41.85 3.30 -74.16
N ASN A 25 42.35 2.88 -75.32
CA ASN A 25 41.55 2.42 -76.46
C ASN A 25 41.46 0.89 -76.57
N ASP A 26 41.88 0.16 -75.54
CA ASP A 26 41.85 -1.30 -75.52
C ASP A 26 40.39 -1.77 -75.49
N PRO A 27 39.92 -2.54 -76.49
CA PRO A 27 38.55 -3.06 -76.50
C PRO A 27 38.23 -3.95 -75.29
N GLU A 28 39.24 -4.52 -74.64
CA GLU A 28 39.11 -5.37 -73.45
C GLU A 28 39.35 -4.62 -72.13
N ARG A 29 39.53 -3.30 -72.17
CA ARG A 29 39.81 -2.46 -70.99
C ARG A 29 38.84 -2.71 -69.84
N CYS A 30 37.53 -2.71 -70.11
CA CYS A 30 36.49 -2.94 -69.10
C CYS A 30 36.55 -4.32 -68.42
N LYS A 31 37.11 -5.34 -69.09
CA LYS A 31 37.27 -6.68 -68.52
C LYS A 31 38.58 -6.82 -67.73
N LYS A 32 39.58 -6.01 -68.08
CA LYS A 32 40.90 -5.98 -67.42
C LYS A 32 40.94 -5.07 -66.19
N THR A 33 40.03 -4.08 -66.09
CA THR A 33 39.94 -3.20 -64.91
C THR A 33 39.44 -3.97 -63.70
N SER A 34 40.22 -3.95 -62.60
CA SER A 34 39.80 -4.53 -61.32
C SER A 34 38.66 -3.70 -60.71
N PRO A 35 37.66 -4.32 -60.05
CA PRO A 35 36.61 -3.60 -59.33
C PRO A 35 37.16 -2.62 -58.28
N ALA A 36 38.34 -2.89 -57.71
CA ALA A 36 39.02 -1.99 -56.78
C ALA A 36 39.54 -0.71 -57.44
N ASP A 37 39.98 -0.79 -58.71
CA ASP A 37 40.47 0.36 -59.49
C ASP A 37 39.31 1.21 -60.03
N ALA A 38 38.11 0.62 -60.11
CA ALA A 38 36.87 1.30 -60.48
C ALA A 38 36.19 2.03 -59.29
N GLN A 39 36.75 1.93 -58.08
CA GLN A 39 36.19 2.53 -56.87
C GLN A 39 36.43 4.05 -56.85
N MET A 40 35.52 4.80 -57.47
CA MET A 40 35.54 6.26 -57.58
C MET A 40 35.11 6.99 -56.29
N MET A 41 34.81 6.27 -55.20
CA MET A 41 34.35 6.85 -53.94
C MET A 41 35.35 6.57 -52.82
N PRO A 42 35.73 7.60 -52.03
CA PRO A 42 36.57 7.40 -50.86
C PRO A 42 35.88 6.44 -49.88
N PRO A 43 36.59 5.43 -49.34
CA PRO A 43 36.03 4.52 -48.34
C PRO A 43 35.59 5.27 -47.07
N GLY A 44 34.42 4.92 -46.53
CA GLY A 44 33.96 5.42 -45.23
C GLY A 44 33.22 6.75 -45.29
N LEU A 45 32.06 6.77 -45.95
CA LEU A 45 31.11 7.87 -45.80
C LEU A 45 30.70 7.97 -44.32
N VAL A 46 30.71 9.18 -43.76
CA VAL A 46 30.51 9.45 -42.33
C VAL A 46 29.17 8.91 -41.77
N GLY A 47 28.20 8.58 -42.63
CA GLY A 47 26.91 8.01 -42.25
C GLY A 47 26.80 6.48 -42.41
N GLU A 48 27.79 5.82 -43.00
CA GLU A 48 27.80 4.36 -43.12
C GLU A 48 28.25 3.74 -41.80
N ASP A 49 27.40 2.88 -41.24
CA ASP A 49 27.71 2.12 -40.03
C ASP A 49 27.69 0.62 -40.33
N PRO A 50 28.85 0.05 -40.71
CA PRO A 50 29.00 -1.38 -40.92
C PRO A 50 28.63 -2.22 -39.69
N HIS A 51 28.71 -1.63 -38.49
CA HIS A 51 28.48 -2.30 -37.20
C HIS A 51 27.08 -2.02 -36.62
N CYS A 52 26.14 -1.54 -37.43
CA CYS A 52 24.78 -1.23 -36.97
C CYS A 52 24.11 -2.42 -36.28
N LYS A 53 24.33 -3.64 -36.79
CA LYS A 53 23.82 -4.89 -36.20
C LYS A 53 24.41 -5.15 -34.82
N ASP A 54 25.72 -4.97 -34.66
CA ASP A 54 26.41 -5.17 -33.39
C ASP A 54 25.98 -4.14 -32.35
N ARG A 55 25.79 -2.87 -32.76
CA ARG A 55 25.25 -1.82 -31.88
C ARG A 55 23.84 -2.17 -31.40
N VAL A 56 22.94 -2.54 -32.32
CA VAL A 56 21.57 -2.91 -31.97
C VAL A 56 21.57 -4.13 -31.04
N GLN A 57 22.42 -5.12 -31.27
CA GLN A 57 22.53 -6.27 -30.40
C GLN A 57 22.99 -5.89 -28.98
N ARG A 58 24.00 -5.01 -28.85
CA ARG A 58 24.43 -4.49 -27.53
C ARG A 58 23.30 -3.75 -26.82
N GLN A 59 22.56 -2.90 -27.53
CA GLN A 59 21.42 -2.18 -26.97
C GLN A 59 20.32 -3.12 -26.49
N ARG A 60 20.01 -4.19 -27.24
CA ARG A 60 19.04 -5.21 -26.82
C ARG A 60 19.49 -5.94 -25.54
N VAL A 61 20.77 -6.27 -25.43
CA VAL A 61 21.33 -6.91 -24.23
C VAL A 61 21.26 -5.96 -23.02
N GLN A 62 21.59 -4.67 -23.21
CA GLN A 62 21.48 -3.66 -22.15
C GLN A 62 20.04 -3.50 -21.67
N LEU A 63 19.09 -3.33 -22.59
CA LEU A 63 17.67 -3.20 -22.28
C LEU A 63 17.14 -4.44 -21.55
N ARG A 64 17.52 -5.63 -22.01
CA ARG A 64 17.16 -6.89 -21.33
C ARG A 64 17.71 -6.93 -19.90
N GLY A 65 18.96 -6.52 -19.70
CA GLY A 65 19.58 -6.45 -18.38
C GLY A 65 18.82 -5.51 -17.43
N TRP A 66 18.49 -4.31 -17.89
CA TRP A 66 17.73 -3.33 -17.10
C TRP A 66 16.32 -3.82 -16.76
N LEU A 67 15.61 -4.42 -17.72
CA LEU A 67 14.27 -4.96 -17.47
C LEU A 67 14.28 -6.08 -16.44
N ILE A 68 15.27 -6.97 -16.50
CA ILE A 68 15.43 -8.05 -15.51
C ILE A 68 15.72 -7.46 -14.13
N GLN A 69 16.62 -6.48 -14.05
CA GLN A 69 16.94 -5.81 -12.79
C GLN A 69 15.69 -5.17 -12.17
N GLN A 70 14.95 -4.40 -12.97
CA GLN A 70 13.72 -3.74 -12.52
C GLN A 70 12.66 -4.75 -12.05
N GLN A 71 12.48 -5.85 -12.77
CA GLN A 71 11.56 -6.92 -12.36
C GLN A 71 11.97 -7.56 -11.04
N ASN A 72 13.26 -7.81 -10.86
CA ASN A 72 13.80 -8.38 -9.62
C ASN A 72 13.60 -7.43 -8.44
N GLU A 73 13.95 -6.16 -8.60
CA GLU A 73 13.75 -5.13 -7.56
C GLU A 73 12.27 -5.00 -7.17
N GLN A 74 11.37 -5.00 -8.14
CA GLN A 74 9.93 -4.97 -7.88
C GLN A 74 9.43 -6.28 -7.23
N ALA A 75 10.02 -7.43 -7.55
CA ALA A 75 9.69 -8.69 -6.90
C ALA A 75 10.16 -8.71 -5.43
N THR A 76 11.38 -8.23 -5.17
CA THR A 76 11.93 -8.13 -3.80
C THR A 76 11.12 -7.17 -2.95
N GLU A 77 10.72 -6.02 -3.49
CA GLU A 77 9.91 -5.04 -2.76
C GLU A 77 8.52 -5.58 -2.44
N ARG A 78 7.87 -6.28 -3.38
CA ARG A 78 6.60 -6.97 -3.13
C ARG A 78 6.73 -8.05 -2.06
N GLN A 79 7.82 -8.80 -2.05
CA GLN A 79 8.06 -9.81 -1.02
C GLN A 79 8.27 -9.17 0.35
N ARG A 80 9.02 -8.06 0.42
CA ARG A 80 9.21 -7.28 1.64
C ARG A 80 7.88 -6.77 2.20
N GLN A 81 7.06 -6.16 1.35
CA GLN A 81 5.72 -5.68 1.74
C GLN A 81 4.84 -6.80 2.28
N ARG A 82 4.85 -7.98 1.64
CA ARG A 82 4.09 -9.14 2.13
C ARG A 82 4.55 -9.60 3.52
N LEU A 83 5.86 -9.60 3.77
CA LEU A 83 6.40 -9.99 5.08
C LEU A 83 6.03 -8.95 6.15
N GLU A 84 6.15 -7.66 5.84
CA GLU A 84 5.75 -6.58 6.75
C GLU A 84 4.25 -6.63 7.07
N GLU A 85 3.39 -6.89 6.07
CA GLU A 85 1.95 -7.08 6.27
C GLU A 85 1.64 -8.32 7.12
N GLN A 86 2.33 -9.43 6.90
CA GLN A 86 2.19 -10.63 7.73
C GLN A 86 2.59 -10.38 9.18
N GLN A 87 3.71 -9.68 9.42
CA GLN A 87 4.16 -9.31 10.76
C GLN A 87 3.16 -8.39 11.45
N TYR A 88 2.64 -7.39 10.74
CA TYR A 88 1.61 -6.50 11.26
C TYR A 88 0.33 -7.25 11.64
N ASN A 89 -0.11 -8.17 10.78
CA ASN A 89 -1.30 -8.98 11.05
C ASN A 89 -1.10 -9.90 12.26
N GLN A 90 0.07 -10.53 12.41
CA GLN A 90 0.41 -11.33 13.59
C GLN A 90 0.38 -10.47 14.86
N TYR A 91 1.06 -9.34 14.86
CA TYR A 91 1.07 -8.41 15.98
C TYR A 91 -0.33 -7.95 16.37
N ARG A 92 -1.17 -7.63 15.37
CA ARG A 92 -2.57 -7.23 15.61
C ARG A 92 -3.36 -8.34 16.31
N LEU A 93 -3.24 -9.58 15.83
CA LEU A 93 -3.92 -10.73 16.44
C LEU A 93 -3.43 -10.98 17.87
N ASP A 94 -2.14 -10.85 18.13
CA ASP A 94 -1.58 -11.01 19.48
C ASP A 94 -2.12 -9.96 20.44
N MET A 95 -2.20 -8.70 19.99
CA MET A 95 -2.79 -7.61 20.79
C MET A 95 -4.27 -7.84 21.09
N ASP A 96 -5.05 -8.31 20.11
CA ASP A 96 -6.46 -8.66 20.31
C ASP A 96 -6.61 -9.81 21.31
N ASN A 97 -5.77 -10.84 21.20
CA ASN A 97 -5.74 -11.96 22.14
C ASN A 97 -5.40 -11.51 23.56
N HIS A 98 -4.40 -10.63 23.71
CA HIS A 98 -4.04 -10.05 25.00
C HIS A 98 -5.19 -9.22 25.60
N ALA A 99 -5.89 -8.43 24.79
CA ALA A 99 -7.03 -7.65 25.24
C ALA A 99 -8.16 -8.56 25.77
N VAL A 100 -8.46 -9.65 25.07
CA VAL A 100 -9.46 -10.65 25.49
C VAL A 100 -9.05 -11.34 26.80
N GLN A 101 -7.78 -11.73 26.92
CA GLN A 101 -7.25 -12.34 28.16
C GLN A 101 -7.37 -11.40 29.36
N LEU A 102 -6.96 -10.14 29.20
CA LEU A 102 -7.08 -9.13 30.25
C LEU A 102 -8.53 -8.89 30.66
N GLN A 103 -9.45 -8.83 29.69
CA GLN A 103 -10.87 -8.69 29.97
C GLN A 103 -11.43 -9.88 30.75
N SER A 104 -11.01 -11.11 30.42
CA SER A 104 -11.42 -12.32 31.15
C SER A 104 -10.95 -12.28 32.60
N ILE A 105 -9.67 -11.98 32.83
CA ILE A 105 -9.09 -11.88 34.18
C ILE A 105 -9.78 -10.78 35.00
N GLU A 106 -10.03 -9.62 34.39
CA GLU A 106 -10.74 -8.52 35.06
C GLU A 106 -12.19 -8.92 35.42
N MET A 107 -12.89 -9.62 34.53
CA MET A 107 -14.23 -10.13 34.82
C MET A 107 -14.23 -11.14 35.97
N GLU A 108 -13.26 -12.04 36.02
CA GLU A 108 -13.08 -12.99 37.12
C GLU A 108 -12.82 -12.28 38.45
N ARG A 109 -11.95 -11.26 38.45
CA ARG A 109 -11.67 -10.44 39.64
C ARG A 109 -12.94 -9.75 40.16
N ARG A 110 -13.74 -9.17 39.26
CA ARG A 110 -15.02 -8.54 39.65
C ARG A 110 -16.01 -9.55 40.22
N LYS A 111 -16.12 -10.73 39.62
CA LYS A 111 -16.96 -11.82 40.16
C LYS A 111 -16.49 -12.25 41.55
N ALA A 112 -15.19 -12.46 41.72
CA ALA A 112 -14.62 -12.84 43.01
C ALA A 112 -14.85 -11.77 44.09
N ALA A 113 -14.67 -10.49 43.76
CA ALA A 113 -14.96 -9.38 44.66
C ALA A 113 -16.44 -9.35 45.06
N ALA A 114 -17.36 -9.50 44.10
CA ALA A 114 -18.79 -9.53 44.38
C ALA A 114 -19.20 -10.70 45.28
N VAL A 115 -18.62 -11.89 45.07
CA VAL A 115 -18.83 -13.07 45.93
C VAL A 115 -18.28 -12.80 47.34
N ALA A 116 -17.06 -12.29 47.46
CA ALA A 116 -16.46 -11.98 48.76
C ALA A 116 -17.28 -10.93 49.54
N THR A 117 -17.78 -9.89 48.87
CA THR A 117 -18.68 -8.89 49.48
C THR A 117 -19.98 -9.52 49.94
N LYS A 118 -20.59 -10.39 49.13
CA LYS A 118 -21.82 -11.11 49.52
C LYS A 118 -21.59 -11.99 50.74
N ASP A 119 -20.50 -12.75 50.76
CA ASP A 119 -20.18 -13.67 51.86
C ASP A 119 -19.86 -12.91 53.15
N TYR A 120 -19.13 -11.79 53.04
CA TYR A 120 -18.92 -10.88 54.17
C TYR A 120 -20.25 -10.33 54.71
N ASN A 121 -21.13 -9.84 53.83
CA ASN A 121 -22.43 -9.32 54.24
C ASN A 121 -23.28 -10.40 54.93
N LEU A 122 -23.29 -11.63 54.41
CA LEU A 122 -23.99 -12.76 55.02
C LEU A 122 -23.39 -13.14 56.38
N ALA A 123 -22.06 -13.17 56.50
CA ALA A 123 -21.38 -13.43 57.76
C ALA A 123 -21.70 -12.34 58.79
N MET A 124 -21.70 -11.07 58.39
CA MET A 124 -22.09 -9.95 59.25
C MET A 124 -23.53 -10.04 59.72
N VAL A 125 -24.48 -10.40 58.85
CA VAL A 125 -25.88 -10.61 59.28
C VAL A 125 -25.98 -11.74 60.30
N ARG A 126 -25.27 -12.86 60.07
CA ARG A 126 -25.23 -13.98 61.02
C ARG A 126 -24.63 -13.57 62.36
N THR A 127 -23.51 -12.85 62.39
CA THR A 127 -22.89 -12.39 63.64
C THR A 127 -23.82 -11.44 64.40
N PHE A 128 -24.48 -10.52 63.70
CA PHE A 128 -25.52 -9.66 64.28
C PHE A 128 -26.67 -10.47 64.88
N GLN A 129 -27.17 -11.49 64.17
CA GLN A 129 -28.21 -12.38 64.68
C GLN A 129 -27.77 -13.14 65.93
N PHE A 130 -26.56 -13.71 65.94
CA PHE A 130 -26.02 -14.42 67.11
C PHE A 130 -25.85 -13.49 68.31
N GLN A 131 -25.31 -12.29 68.12
CA GLN A 131 -25.20 -11.29 69.18
C GLN A 131 -26.58 -10.91 69.71
N PHE A 132 -27.56 -10.71 68.84
CA PHE A 132 -28.94 -10.40 69.23
C PHE A 132 -29.59 -11.53 70.05
N PHE A 133 -29.47 -12.79 69.59
CA PHE A 133 -29.98 -13.95 70.32
C PHE A 133 -29.29 -14.16 71.67
N PHE A 134 -27.97 -13.94 71.75
CA PHE A 134 -27.21 -14.02 73.00
C PHE A 134 -27.70 -12.97 74.00
N PHE A 135 -27.86 -11.71 73.57
CA PHE A 135 -28.40 -10.63 74.40
C PHE A 135 -29.83 -10.91 74.87
N LEU A 136 -30.70 -11.41 73.98
CA LEU A 136 -32.06 -11.83 74.34
C LEU A 136 -32.06 -12.95 75.39
N SER A 137 -31.23 -13.97 75.21
CA SER A 137 -31.11 -15.08 76.16
C SER A 137 -30.64 -14.59 77.54
N GLN A 138 -29.66 -13.70 77.58
CA GLN A 138 -29.15 -13.13 78.83
C GLN A 138 -30.20 -12.27 79.54
N ALA A 139 -30.99 -11.48 78.79
CA ALA A 139 -32.10 -10.69 79.33
C ALA A 139 -33.23 -11.57 79.90
N VAL A 140 -33.61 -12.65 79.21
CA VAL A 140 -34.61 -13.62 79.71
C VAL A 140 -34.14 -14.30 80.99
N LYS A 141 -32.85 -14.64 81.08
CA LYS A 141 -32.26 -15.25 82.29
C LYS A 141 -32.30 -14.31 83.49
N LEU A 142 -31.99 -13.02 83.28
CA LEU A 142 -32.11 -11.97 84.32
C LEU A 142 -33.56 -11.75 84.78
N LEU A 143 -34.52 -11.80 83.85
CA LEU A 143 -35.96 -11.77 84.19
C LEU A 143 -36.40 -12.96 85.01
N SER A 144 -35.92 -14.18 84.68
CA SER A 144 -36.29 -15.40 85.42
C SER A 144 -35.72 -15.46 86.84
N LEU A 145 -34.71 -14.66 87.15
CA LEU A 145 -34.09 -14.55 88.47
C LEU A 145 -34.70 -13.43 89.34
N THR A 146 -35.65 -12.67 88.80
CA THR A 146 -36.27 -11.53 89.51
C THR A 146 -37.78 -11.70 89.62
N ASP A 147 -38.29 -11.98 90.82
CA ASP A 147 -39.74 -12.13 91.12
C ASP A 147 -40.52 -10.79 91.10
N ASN A 148 -39.96 -9.76 90.46
CA ASN A 148 -40.48 -8.40 90.52
C ASN A 148 -41.24 -8.05 89.24
N LYS A 149 -42.57 -7.93 89.34
CA LYS A 149 -43.49 -7.62 88.22
C LYS A 149 -43.23 -6.26 87.55
N ASN A 150 -42.35 -5.42 88.11
CA ASN A 150 -41.91 -4.15 87.54
C ASN A 150 -40.63 -4.25 86.67
N ALA A 151 -40.03 -5.43 86.51
CA ALA A 151 -38.80 -5.64 85.73
C ALA A 151 -38.94 -5.33 84.23
N LEU A 152 -40.18 -5.26 83.70
CA LEU A 152 -40.44 -4.94 82.30
C LEU A 152 -40.02 -3.51 81.92
N VAL A 153 -39.98 -2.58 82.89
CA VAL A 153 -39.59 -1.18 82.66
C VAL A 153 -38.08 -1.03 82.53
N ASP A 154 -37.29 -1.89 83.19
CA ASP A 154 -35.82 -1.88 83.13
C ASP A 154 -35.25 -2.62 81.89
N LEU A 155 -36.01 -3.54 81.30
CA LEU A 155 -35.63 -4.14 80.00
C LEU A 155 -35.51 -3.13 78.87
N ARG A 156 -36.26 -2.02 78.93
CA ARG A 156 -36.14 -0.90 77.97
C ARG A 156 -34.81 -0.16 78.08
N ARG A 157 -34.11 -0.27 79.22
CA ARG A 157 -32.76 0.30 79.40
C ARG A 157 -31.65 -0.66 79.00
N ILE A 158 -31.87 -1.98 79.10
CA ILE A 158 -30.89 -3.01 78.71
C ILE A 158 -30.82 -3.17 77.18
N PHE A 159 -31.95 -3.02 76.48
CA PHE A 159 -31.96 -2.97 75.02
C PHE A 159 -31.59 -1.57 74.51
N HIS A 160 -30.29 -1.31 74.34
CA HIS A 160 -29.81 -0.10 73.68
C HIS A 160 -30.38 -0.02 72.24
N PRO A 161 -30.90 1.15 71.78
CA PRO A 161 -31.49 1.34 70.45
C PRO A 161 -30.63 0.88 69.25
N SER A 162 -29.33 0.66 69.47
CA SER A 162 -28.38 0.02 68.55
C SER A 162 -28.83 -1.38 68.08
N HIS A 163 -29.53 -2.16 68.90
CA HIS A 163 -29.89 -3.55 68.56
C HIS A 163 -31.22 -3.69 67.80
N TYR A 164 -32.04 -2.63 67.72
CA TYR A 164 -33.25 -2.57 66.90
C TYR A 164 -33.01 -1.86 65.56
N PHE A 165 -31.74 -1.64 65.20
CA PHE A 165 -31.39 -0.87 64.02
C PHE A 165 -31.77 -1.53 62.70
N TYR A 166 -32.44 -2.69 62.67
CA TYR A 166 -33.02 -3.27 61.44
C TYR A 166 -34.56 -3.35 61.40
N LEU A 167 -35.27 -3.01 62.49
CA LEU A 167 -36.75 -3.05 62.54
C LEU A 167 -37.42 -1.70 62.85
N SER A 168 -36.64 -0.64 63.08
CA SER A 168 -37.16 0.73 63.26
C SER A 168 -37.68 1.34 61.94
N LYS A 169 -38.65 2.28 61.98
CA LYS A 169 -39.08 3.14 60.85
C LYS A 169 -37.90 3.77 60.08
N HIS A 170 -36.78 3.97 60.76
CA HIS A 170 -35.52 4.41 60.18
C HIS A 170 -34.97 3.44 59.11
N ASN A 171 -35.23 2.13 59.19
CA ASN A 171 -34.84 1.14 58.15
C ASN A 171 -35.73 1.15 56.93
N PHE A 172 -37.02 1.44 57.09
CA PHE A 172 -37.88 1.65 55.92
C PHE A 172 -37.46 2.93 55.19
N MET A 173 -37.06 3.96 55.94
CA MET A 173 -36.48 5.18 55.40
C MET A 173 -35.13 4.92 54.73
N VAL A 174 -34.23 4.15 55.37
CA VAL A 174 -32.93 3.73 54.80
C VAL A 174 -33.10 2.84 53.55
N SER A 175 -34.05 1.90 53.54
CA SER A 175 -34.39 1.09 52.36
C SER A 175 -34.90 1.98 51.23
N SER A 176 -35.79 2.93 51.53
CA SER A 176 -36.30 3.87 50.54
C SER A 176 -35.26 4.86 50.02
N THR A 177 -34.28 5.26 50.85
CA THR A 177 -33.17 6.11 50.40
C THR A 177 -32.17 5.31 49.58
N GLN A 178 -31.88 4.07 49.97
CA GLN A 178 -30.98 3.19 49.24
C GLN A 178 -31.58 2.78 47.87
N GLU A 179 -32.89 2.54 47.79
CA GLU A 179 -33.61 2.35 46.53
C GLU A 179 -33.55 3.60 45.63
N ARG A 180 -33.71 4.79 46.22
CA ARG A 180 -33.55 6.06 45.47
C ARG A 180 -32.12 6.26 44.99
N GLU A 181 -31.11 5.95 45.81
CA GLU A 181 -29.70 6.06 45.44
C GLU A 181 -29.33 5.06 44.34
N ILE A 182 -29.82 3.83 44.41
CA ILE A 182 -29.64 2.82 43.35
C ILE A 182 -30.35 3.28 42.08
N PHE A 183 -31.58 3.78 42.17
CA PHE A 183 -32.31 4.30 41.00
C PHE A 183 -31.60 5.51 40.38
N ASP A 184 -31.15 6.47 41.19
CA ASP A 184 -30.45 7.66 40.73
C ASP A 184 -29.06 7.30 40.16
N TRP A 185 -28.32 6.38 40.79
CA TRP A 185 -27.06 5.87 40.26
C TRP A 185 -27.24 5.09 38.95
N THR A 186 -28.25 4.24 38.84
CA THR A 186 -28.54 3.49 37.59
C THR A 186 -28.98 4.43 36.48
N PHE A 187 -29.83 5.43 36.79
CA PHE A 187 -30.25 6.45 35.85
C PHE A 187 -29.07 7.30 35.37
N ARG A 188 -28.22 7.80 36.28
CA ARG A 188 -27.01 8.57 35.94
C ARG A 188 -26.03 7.75 35.12
N THR A 189 -25.83 6.48 35.48
CA THR A 189 -24.98 5.55 34.72
C THR A 189 -25.52 5.32 33.31
N ALA A 190 -26.83 5.11 33.17
CA ALA A 190 -27.48 4.94 31.86
C ALA A 190 -27.39 6.21 31.00
N VAL A 191 -27.65 7.38 31.56
CA VAL A 191 -27.52 8.68 30.88
C VAL A 191 -26.07 8.95 30.48
N ASN A 192 -25.11 8.67 31.36
CA ASN A 192 -23.68 8.82 31.04
C ASN A 192 -23.27 7.90 29.89
N LYS A 193 -23.70 6.64 29.92
CA LYS A 193 -23.43 5.68 28.83
C LYS A 193 -24.02 6.15 27.50
N ASN A 194 -25.28 6.62 27.51
CA ASN A 194 -25.93 7.13 26.31
C ASN A 194 -25.23 8.39 25.76
N ASN A 195 -24.83 9.31 26.65
CA ASN A 195 -24.06 10.49 26.27
C ASN A 195 -22.69 10.13 25.67
N GLU A 196 -22.05 9.08 26.19
CA GLU A 196 -20.78 8.60 25.65
C GLU A 196 -20.95 7.96 24.27
N GLU A 197 -21.97 7.11 24.10
CA GLU A 197 -22.35 6.54 22.80
C GLU A 197 -22.63 7.63 21.77
N GLU A 198 -23.40 8.66 22.11
CA GLU A 198 -23.62 9.79 21.22
C GLU A 198 -22.33 10.55 20.87
N ARG A 199 -21.40 10.69 21.82
CA ARG A 199 -20.09 11.31 21.55
C ARG A 199 -19.30 10.46 20.54
N TYR A 200 -19.26 9.15 20.73
CA TYR A 200 -18.60 8.24 19.79
C TYR A 200 -19.27 8.27 18.41
N ASP A 201 -20.59 8.32 18.35
CA ASP A 201 -21.33 8.42 17.08
C ASP A 201 -21.03 9.74 16.37
N ARG A 202 -21.00 10.87 17.09
CA ARG A 202 -20.60 12.16 16.52
C ARG A 202 -19.19 12.10 15.94
N VAL A 203 -18.22 11.59 16.70
CA VAL A 203 -16.82 11.46 16.23
C VAL A 203 -16.74 10.56 15.00
N ARG A 204 -17.45 9.42 15.00
CA ARG A 204 -17.49 8.47 13.88
C ARG A 204 -18.10 9.09 12.61
N ILE A 205 -19.19 9.83 12.76
CA ILE A 205 -19.82 10.52 11.62
C ILE A 205 -18.92 11.63 11.10
N HIS A 206 -18.29 12.41 11.98
CA HIS A 206 -17.35 13.45 11.58
C HIS A 206 -16.11 12.87 10.88
N SER A 207 -15.52 11.78 11.40
CA SER A 207 -14.38 11.13 10.78
C SER A 207 -14.72 10.50 9.43
N ALA A 208 -15.90 9.88 9.29
CA ALA A 208 -16.37 9.35 8.01
C ALA A 208 -16.57 10.47 6.99
N ARG A 209 -17.12 11.62 7.40
CA ARG A 209 -17.29 12.80 6.54
C ARG A 209 -15.95 13.38 6.10
N THR A 210 -14.98 13.52 7.01
CA THR A 210 -13.64 14.04 6.65
C THR A 210 -12.90 13.09 5.73
N ALA A 211 -12.96 11.78 5.97
CA ALA A 211 -12.37 10.77 5.07
C ALA A 211 -12.94 10.86 3.65
N LEU A 212 -14.27 10.94 3.49
CA LEU A 212 -14.91 11.11 2.19
C LEU A 212 -14.50 12.40 1.46
N LEU A 213 -14.28 13.49 2.20
CA LEU A 213 -13.81 14.75 1.61
C LEU A 213 -12.37 14.62 1.09
N ILE A 214 -11.50 13.97 1.86
CA ILE A 214 -10.11 13.70 1.48
C ILE A 214 -10.06 12.80 0.24
N GLU A 215 -10.84 11.71 0.21
CA GLU A 215 -10.93 10.83 -0.96
C GLU A 215 -11.37 11.57 -2.22
N ARG A 216 -12.40 12.43 -2.11
CA ARG A 216 -12.87 13.26 -3.24
C ARG A 216 -11.81 14.24 -3.71
N GLN A 217 -11.04 14.83 -2.79
CA GLN A 217 -9.94 15.72 -3.14
C GLN A 217 -8.83 14.95 -3.86
N GLN A 218 -8.45 13.78 -3.35
CA GLN A 218 -7.45 12.92 -3.98
C GLN A 218 -7.90 12.46 -5.37
N ALA A 219 -9.17 12.07 -5.54
CA ALA A 219 -9.72 11.71 -6.84
C ALA A 219 -9.65 12.86 -7.86
N LYS A 220 -9.90 14.10 -7.43
CA LYS A 220 -9.76 15.29 -8.29
C LYS A 220 -8.30 15.51 -8.70
N LEU A 221 -7.36 15.40 -7.76
CA LEU A 221 -5.92 15.53 -8.05
C LEU A 221 -5.44 14.44 -9.01
N ASN A 222 -5.82 13.19 -8.76
CA ASN A 222 -5.48 12.07 -9.65
C ASN A 222 -6.03 12.28 -11.06
N LYS A 223 -7.27 12.78 -11.19
CA LYS A 223 -7.85 13.11 -12.49
C LYS A 223 -7.09 14.23 -13.21
N GLN A 224 -6.58 15.22 -12.47
CA GLN A 224 -5.73 16.28 -13.05
C GLN A 224 -4.38 15.73 -13.51
N LEU A 225 -3.73 14.91 -12.68
CA LEU A 225 -2.47 14.24 -13.04
C LEU A 225 -2.63 13.36 -14.27
N GLN A 226 -3.69 12.56 -14.34
CA GLN A 226 -3.96 11.72 -15.50
C GLN A 226 -4.12 12.56 -16.77
N ARG A 227 -4.89 13.65 -16.71
CA ARG A 227 -5.03 14.57 -17.85
C ARG A 227 -3.69 15.18 -18.28
N GLN A 228 -2.83 15.54 -17.33
CA GLN A 228 -1.50 16.04 -17.64
C GLN A 228 -0.65 14.96 -18.34
N LEU A 229 -0.62 13.74 -17.80
CA LEU A 229 0.07 12.60 -18.41
C LEU A 229 -0.45 12.30 -19.82
N ASP A 230 -1.77 12.27 -19.99
CA ASP A 230 -2.39 12.04 -21.31
C ASP A 230 -2.00 13.15 -22.29
N SER A 231 -1.99 14.41 -21.84
CA SER A 231 -1.57 15.55 -22.68
C SER A 231 -0.09 15.49 -23.08
N THR A 232 0.79 15.06 -22.16
CA THR A 232 2.22 14.89 -22.45
C THR A 232 2.45 13.71 -23.39
N ASN A 233 1.75 12.60 -23.17
CA ASN A 233 1.83 11.42 -24.02
C ASN A 233 1.33 11.70 -25.43
N LEU A 234 0.26 12.49 -25.57
CA LEU A 234 -0.25 12.93 -26.87
C LEU A 234 0.79 13.77 -27.61
N LYS A 235 1.40 14.76 -26.95
CA LYS A 235 2.50 15.55 -27.53
C LYS A 235 3.69 14.67 -27.92
N LEU A 236 4.09 13.73 -27.07
CA LEU A 236 5.19 12.79 -27.35
C LEU A 236 4.86 11.88 -28.54
N ALA A 237 3.62 11.44 -28.68
CA ALA A 237 3.19 10.64 -29.82
C ALA A 237 3.19 11.47 -31.11
N GLU A 238 2.75 12.72 -31.06
CA GLU A 238 2.81 13.65 -32.20
C GLU A 238 4.25 13.95 -32.62
N THR A 239 5.14 14.24 -31.67
CA THR A 239 6.56 14.47 -31.97
C THR A 239 7.20 13.22 -32.54
N HIS A 240 6.88 12.03 -32.01
CA HIS A 240 7.36 10.78 -32.57
C HIS A 240 6.88 10.57 -34.01
N LYS A 241 5.60 10.84 -34.32
CA LYS A 241 5.07 10.80 -35.69
C LYS A 241 5.76 11.79 -36.63
N GLN A 242 6.13 12.98 -36.14
CA GLN A 242 6.85 13.97 -36.95
C GLN A 242 8.32 13.58 -37.18
N LEU A 243 8.98 13.01 -36.17
CA LEU A 243 10.38 12.57 -36.23
C LEU A 243 10.56 11.26 -37.01
N THR A 244 9.51 10.45 -37.10
CA THR A 244 9.42 9.31 -37.99
C THR A 244 8.47 9.66 -39.13
N PRO A 245 8.88 10.54 -40.08
CA PRO A 245 8.07 10.72 -41.27
C PRO A 245 7.83 9.34 -41.87
N ASP A 246 6.61 9.10 -42.36
CA ASP A 246 6.34 7.94 -43.20
C ASP A 246 7.47 7.91 -44.23
N ILE A 247 8.35 6.91 -44.13
CA ILE A 247 9.28 6.58 -45.20
C ILE A 247 8.37 5.98 -46.27
N ALA A 248 7.55 6.84 -46.88
CA ALA A 248 6.76 6.55 -48.04
C ALA A 248 7.78 6.06 -49.05
N ARG A 249 7.59 4.80 -49.46
CA ARG A 249 8.30 4.08 -50.53
C ARG A 249 9.07 5.06 -51.41
N GLY A 250 10.40 4.92 -51.43
CA GLY A 250 11.34 5.86 -52.03
C GLY A 250 10.76 6.59 -53.25
N ARG A 251 10.58 7.90 -53.12
CA ARG A 251 10.08 8.75 -54.19
C ARG A 251 11.15 8.83 -55.27
N ILE A 252 10.86 8.25 -56.44
CA ILE A 252 11.69 8.43 -57.62
C ILE A 252 11.39 9.83 -58.16
N ASP A 253 12.39 10.70 -58.16
CA ASP A 253 12.30 12.08 -58.63
C ASP A 253 12.46 12.16 -60.16
N GLU A 254 11.93 13.19 -60.81
CA GLU A 254 12.01 13.37 -62.28
C GLU A 254 13.48 13.39 -62.76
N SER A 255 14.38 13.89 -61.91
CA SER A 255 15.83 13.88 -62.13
C SER A 255 16.43 12.47 -62.26
N PHE A 256 15.74 11.44 -61.77
CA PHE A 256 16.12 10.04 -61.99
C PHE A 256 15.91 9.63 -63.45
N PHE A 257 14.78 10.00 -64.05
CA PHE A 257 14.46 9.63 -65.42
C PHE A 257 15.29 10.41 -66.44
N SER A 258 15.64 11.66 -66.13
CA SER A 258 16.54 12.48 -66.95
C SER A 258 18.00 11.96 -67.00
N LYS A 259 18.36 10.92 -66.24
CA LYS A 259 19.67 10.27 -66.33
C LYS A 259 19.74 9.21 -67.42
N PHE A 260 18.59 8.76 -67.93
CA PHE A 260 18.50 7.77 -69.00
C PHE A 260 18.36 8.47 -70.36
N ASN A 261 18.97 7.91 -71.41
CA ASN A 261 18.96 8.43 -72.79
C ASN A 261 19.58 9.83 -72.98
N THR A 262 20.54 10.22 -72.14
CA THR A 262 21.25 11.51 -72.27
C THR A 262 22.41 11.50 -73.27
N SER A 263 22.79 10.33 -73.81
CA SER A 263 23.86 10.21 -74.80
C SER A 263 23.37 9.50 -76.07
N SER A 264 23.67 10.09 -77.23
CA SER A 264 23.28 9.61 -78.58
C SER A 264 24.06 8.38 -79.07
N ARG A 265 24.60 7.55 -78.18
CA ARG A 265 25.49 6.44 -78.56
C ARG A 265 24.71 5.20 -78.96
#